data_AF-A0A2M7RJN2-F1
#
_entry.id   AF-A0A2M7RJN2-F1
#
_cell.length_a   1.000
_cell.length_b   1.000
_cell.length_c   1.000
_cell.angle_alpha   90.00
_cell.angle_beta   90.00
_cell.angle_gamma   90.00
#
_symmetry.space_group_name_H-M   'P 1'
#
loop_
_entity.id
_entity.type
_entity.pdbx_description
1 polymer ?
#
loop_
_entity_poly.entity_id
_entity_poly.type
_entity_poly.pdbx_seq_one_letter_code
_entity_poly.pdbx_strand_id
1 'polypeptide(L)'
;MYEVGALRVTKDFEQEAGPEFSKKQQEKLARKILEEQYLRRENLGKGKAAEVWFSDHPAFGTKLCAKTNYNSEASVNSPGREFDLQQEYYEAGVRVPKVWMLIEGKEGNGQKTQDFIIMETINGPNLKELLDQREQEGKKFTEEEYQKIKDGIKQQIDLAHQAGLYHRDLHLENIMVNDELNVYLIDFGDATSALASSEDFEIYRTDTIRKGKPVQLVFPKDENILGEFTREVNERKLV
;
A
#
# COMPACT_ATOMS: atom_id res chain seq x y z
N MET A 1 -3.01 -20.67 -21.35
CA MET A 1 -2.27 -21.07 -20.13
C MET A 1 -1.47 -19.86 -19.70
N TYR A 2 -1.44 -19.54 -18.40
CA TYR A 2 -0.68 -18.41 -17.88
C TYR A 2 0.63 -18.90 -17.29
N GLU A 3 1.67 -18.07 -17.37
CA GLU A 3 3.01 -18.39 -16.94
C GLU A 3 3.59 -17.29 -16.04
N VAL A 4 4.47 -17.68 -15.12
CA VAL A 4 5.30 -16.75 -14.37
C VAL A 4 6.44 -16.31 -15.28
N GLY A 5 6.57 -15.00 -15.48
CA GLY A 5 7.70 -14.34 -16.13
C GLY A 5 8.83 -14.08 -15.14
N ALA A 6 9.22 -12.82 -14.97
CA ALA A 6 10.08 -12.41 -13.88
C ALA A 6 9.44 -12.65 -12.49
N LEU A 7 10.27 -13.00 -11.52
CA LEU A 7 9.89 -13.17 -10.12
C LEU A 7 10.89 -12.43 -9.23
N ARG A 8 10.40 -11.55 -8.35
CA ARG A 8 11.20 -10.90 -7.30
C ARG A 8 10.62 -11.28 -5.95
N VAL A 9 11.48 -11.46 -4.94
CA VAL A 9 11.09 -11.68 -3.54
C VAL A 9 11.88 -10.72 -2.65
N THR A 10 11.35 -10.35 -1.49
CA THR A 10 12.06 -9.51 -0.51
C THR A 10 13.08 -10.33 0.29
N LYS A 11 14.02 -9.66 0.96
CA LYS A 11 14.94 -10.34 1.89
C LYS A 11 14.21 -10.97 3.07
N ASP A 12 13.11 -10.37 3.49
CA ASP A 12 12.33 -10.85 4.62
C ASP A 12 11.53 -12.09 4.26
N PHE A 13 11.01 -12.15 3.02
CA PHE A 13 10.48 -13.39 2.45
C PHE A 13 11.49 -14.54 2.57
N GLU A 14 12.76 -14.30 2.21
CA GLU A 14 13.82 -15.33 2.26
C GLU A 14 14.18 -15.73 3.70
N GLN A 15 14.09 -14.79 4.65
CA GLN A 15 14.31 -15.05 6.08
C GLN A 15 13.16 -15.85 6.71
N GLU A 16 11.91 -15.46 6.46
CA GLU A 16 10.71 -16.04 7.09
C GLU A 16 10.28 -17.35 6.42
N ALA A 17 10.50 -17.51 5.11
CA ALA A 17 10.30 -18.79 4.44
C ALA A 17 11.37 -19.84 4.79
N GLY A 18 12.52 -19.39 5.29
CA GLY A 18 13.64 -20.23 5.66
C GLY A 18 14.42 -20.82 4.49
N PRO A 19 15.59 -21.44 4.77
CA PRO A 19 16.51 -21.94 3.73
C PRO A 19 15.92 -23.07 2.88
N GLU A 20 14.89 -23.76 3.38
CA GLU A 20 14.16 -24.82 2.68
C GLU A 20 13.28 -24.30 1.53
N PHE A 21 13.08 -22.98 1.41
CA PHE A 21 12.20 -22.38 0.41
C PHE A 21 12.93 -21.96 -0.87
N SER A 22 13.39 -22.96 -1.62
CA SER A 22 14.16 -22.79 -2.87
C SER A 22 13.40 -21.99 -3.94
N LYS A 23 14.13 -21.42 -4.91
CA LYS A 23 13.56 -20.73 -6.08
C LYS A 23 12.46 -21.54 -6.79
N LYS A 24 12.57 -22.87 -6.83
CA LYS A 24 11.56 -23.77 -7.42
C LYS A 24 10.24 -23.78 -6.63
N GLN A 25 10.29 -23.65 -5.30
CA GLN A 25 9.09 -23.48 -4.47
C GLN A 25 8.50 -22.07 -4.61
N GLN A 26 9.34 -21.04 -4.74
CA GLN A 26 8.92 -19.67 -5.04
C GLN A 26 8.14 -19.59 -6.36
N GLU A 27 8.69 -20.17 -7.43
CA GLU A 27 8.03 -20.28 -8.74
C GLU A 27 6.72 -21.08 -8.68
N LYS A 28 6.69 -22.19 -7.92
CA LYS A 28 5.48 -23.01 -7.74
C LYS A 28 4.38 -22.23 -7.01
N LEU A 29 4.74 -21.47 -5.97
CA LEU A 29 3.83 -20.59 -5.24
C LEU A 29 3.30 -19.49 -6.17
N ALA A 30 4.18 -18.81 -6.90
CA ALA A 30 3.81 -17.76 -7.85
C ALA A 30 2.85 -18.26 -8.94
N ARG A 31 3.08 -19.46 -9.50
CA ARG A 31 2.15 -20.10 -10.46
C ARG A 31 0.77 -20.34 -9.85
N LYS A 32 0.69 -20.92 -8.65
CA LYS A 32 -0.61 -21.15 -7.98
C LYS A 32 -1.34 -19.83 -7.70
N ILE A 33 -0.64 -18.80 -7.26
CA ILE A 33 -1.22 -17.45 -7.04
C ILE A 33 -1.78 -16.89 -8.35
N LEU A 34 -1.01 -16.92 -9.45
CA LEU A 34 -1.48 -16.47 -10.76
C LEU A 34 -2.73 -17.24 -11.21
N GLU A 35 -2.70 -18.57 -11.16
CA GLU A 35 -3.83 -19.43 -11.53
C GLU A 35 -5.11 -19.04 -10.76
N GLU A 36 -5.02 -18.87 -9.44
CA GLU A 36 -6.13 -18.40 -8.61
C GLU A 36 -6.60 -17.00 -9.00
N GLN A 37 -5.70 -16.08 -9.37
CA GLN A 37 -6.08 -14.72 -9.79
C GLN A 37 -6.80 -14.70 -11.13
N TYR A 38 -6.28 -15.39 -12.15
CA TYR A 38 -6.96 -15.45 -13.44
C TYR A 38 -8.33 -16.14 -13.36
N LEU A 39 -8.47 -17.16 -12.52
CA LEU A 39 -9.78 -17.79 -12.25
C LEU A 39 -10.76 -16.84 -11.54
N ARG A 40 -10.27 -15.94 -10.68
CA ARG A 40 -11.11 -14.96 -9.97
C ARG A 40 -11.43 -13.71 -10.77
N ARG A 41 -10.69 -13.39 -11.85
CA ARG A 41 -10.91 -12.20 -12.69
C ARG A 41 -12.32 -12.08 -13.25
N GLU A 42 -13.04 -13.17 -13.49
CA GLU A 42 -14.44 -13.12 -13.95
C GLU A 42 -15.42 -12.60 -12.88
N ASN A 43 -15.05 -12.65 -11.60
CA ASN A 43 -15.86 -12.23 -10.46
C ASN A 43 -15.43 -10.89 -9.84
N LEU A 44 -14.32 -10.30 -10.29
CA LEU A 44 -13.83 -9.02 -9.80
C LEU A 44 -14.43 -7.89 -10.63
N GLY A 45 -15.17 -7.00 -9.96
CA GLY A 45 -15.68 -5.78 -10.57
C GLY A 45 -14.55 -4.87 -11.06
N LYS A 46 -14.89 -3.84 -11.86
CA LYS A 46 -13.92 -2.87 -12.37
C LYS A 46 -13.40 -1.94 -11.25
N GLY A 47 -12.47 -2.42 -10.43
CA GLY A 47 -11.72 -1.59 -9.48
C GLY A 47 -11.08 -2.36 -8.32
N LYS A 48 -9.87 -1.89 -7.94
CA LYS A 48 -9.11 -2.18 -6.71
C LYS A 48 -8.63 -3.64 -6.52
N ALA A 49 -7.75 -3.81 -5.53
CA ALA A 49 -6.92 -5.00 -5.31
C ALA A 49 -7.74 -6.28 -5.04
N ALA A 50 -7.18 -7.44 -5.40
CA ALA A 50 -7.79 -8.73 -5.12
C ALA A 50 -7.25 -9.32 -3.80
N GLU A 51 -8.13 -9.69 -2.86
CA GLU A 51 -7.72 -10.45 -1.67
C GLU A 51 -7.39 -11.90 -2.08
N VAL A 52 -6.18 -12.36 -1.74
CA VAL A 52 -5.63 -13.66 -2.18
C VAL A 52 -5.45 -14.59 -1.00
N TRP A 53 -6.56 -15.21 -0.68
CA TRP A 53 -6.68 -16.35 0.21
C TRP A 53 -5.74 -17.50 -0.16
N PHE A 54 -4.53 -17.48 0.38
CA PHE A 54 -3.59 -18.60 0.31
C PHE A 54 -3.51 -19.30 1.67
N SER A 55 -3.94 -20.56 1.70
CA SER A 55 -3.96 -21.43 2.88
C SER A 55 -2.57 -21.67 3.49
N ASP A 56 -2.48 -21.58 4.82
CA ASP A 56 -1.47 -22.14 5.72
C ASP A 56 -0.09 -22.37 5.10
N HIS A 57 0.54 -21.31 4.58
CA HIS A 57 1.91 -21.40 4.13
C HIS A 57 2.84 -20.99 5.28
N PRO A 58 3.79 -21.84 5.73
CA PRO A 58 4.61 -21.58 6.93
C PRO A 58 5.35 -20.25 6.91
N ALA A 59 5.61 -19.72 5.71
CA ALA A 59 6.35 -18.49 5.49
C ALA A 59 5.52 -17.18 5.58
N PHE A 60 4.19 -17.23 5.44
CA PHE A 60 3.35 -16.01 5.28
C PHE A 60 2.04 -16.04 6.07
N GLY A 61 1.81 -17.06 6.90
CA GLY A 61 0.58 -17.22 7.66
C GLY A 61 -0.61 -17.72 6.82
N THR A 62 -1.80 -17.25 7.17
CA THR A 62 -3.11 -17.78 6.71
C THR A 62 -3.77 -16.98 5.59
N LYS A 63 -3.28 -15.77 5.28
CA LYS A 63 -3.86 -14.85 4.29
C LYS A 63 -2.80 -14.00 3.60
N LEU A 64 -3.01 -13.74 2.31
CA LEU A 64 -2.22 -12.81 1.51
C LEU A 64 -3.14 -11.86 0.73
N CYS A 65 -2.58 -10.75 0.27
CA CYS A 65 -3.19 -9.84 -0.70
C CYS A 65 -2.37 -9.87 -1.99
N ALA A 66 -3.03 -9.88 -3.16
CA ALA A 66 -2.36 -9.63 -4.44
C ALA A 66 -2.95 -8.39 -5.09
N LYS A 67 -2.24 -7.27 -4.95
CA LYS A 67 -2.58 -6.06 -5.68
C LYS A 67 -2.12 -6.17 -7.12
N THR A 68 -2.93 -5.64 -8.04
CA THR A 68 -2.59 -5.53 -9.45
C THR A 68 -3.30 -4.33 -10.09
N ASN A 69 -2.59 -3.55 -10.90
CA ASN A 69 -3.09 -2.26 -11.40
C ASN A 69 -3.76 -2.50 -12.76
N TYR A 70 -5.10 -2.59 -12.80
CA TYR A 70 -5.87 -2.97 -13.99
C TYR A 70 -5.94 -1.86 -15.06
N ASN A 71 -5.64 -0.62 -14.67
CA ASN A 71 -5.50 0.49 -15.59
C ASN A 71 -4.13 1.16 -15.37
N SER A 72 -3.12 0.72 -16.13
CA SER A 72 -1.76 1.27 -16.05
C SER A 72 -1.64 2.71 -16.53
N GLU A 73 -2.69 3.29 -17.11
CA GLU A 73 -2.75 4.72 -17.48
C GLU A 73 -3.20 5.61 -16.31
N ALA A 74 -3.72 5.03 -15.22
CA ALA A 74 -4.28 5.77 -14.08
C ALA A 74 -3.36 5.89 -12.85
N SER A 75 -2.26 5.13 -12.82
CA SER A 75 -1.28 5.09 -11.72
C SER A 75 0.06 5.62 -12.22
N VAL A 76 0.70 6.52 -11.48
CA VAL A 76 2.01 7.09 -11.90
C VAL A 76 3.12 6.03 -11.87
N ASN A 77 3.10 5.14 -10.87
CA ASN A 77 4.09 4.08 -10.71
C ASN A 77 3.67 2.80 -11.43
N SER A 78 4.67 2.13 -12.03
CA SER A 78 4.53 0.72 -12.41
C SER A 78 4.46 -0.17 -11.15
N PRO A 79 3.83 -1.37 -11.21
CA PRO A 79 3.78 -2.27 -10.06
C PRO A 79 5.17 -2.64 -9.49
N GLY A 80 6.21 -2.63 -10.33
CA GLY A 80 7.59 -2.79 -9.88
C GLY A 80 8.10 -1.61 -9.04
N ARG A 81 7.82 -0.37 -9.45
CA ARG A 81 8.20 0.82 -8.66
C ARG A 81 7.35 0.96 -7.41
N GLU A 82 6.07 0.58 -7.48
CA GLU A 82 5.17 0.54 -6.32
C GLU A 82 5.66 -0.46 -5.26
N PHE A 83 6.05 -1.67 -5.67
CA PHE A 83 6.69 -2.67 -4.80
C PHE A 83 7.96 -2.11 -4.13
N ASP A 84 8.81 -1.43 -4.90
CA ASP A 84 10.06 -0.84 -4.37
C ASP A 84 9.75 0.28 -3.35
N LEU A 85 8.79 1.16 -3.64
CA LEU A 85 8.35 2.21 -2.71
C LEU A 85 7.77 1.61 -1.43
N GLN A 86 6.88 0.63 -1.52
CA GLN A 86 6.29 0.01 -0.33
C GLN A 86 7.35 -0.67 0.55
N GLN A 87 8.43 -1.20 -0.05
CA GLN A 87 9.59 -1.69 0.69
C GLN A 87 10.40 -0.53 1.32
N GLU A 88 10.66 0.58 0.61
CA GLU A 88 11.30 1.79 1.18
C GLU A 88 10.52 2.31 2.41
N TYR A 89 9.19 2.34 2.36
CA TYR A 89 8.33 2.73 3.49
C TYR A 89 8.46 1.79 4.69
N TYR A 90 8.45 0.47 4.44
CA TYR A 90 8.63 -0.55 5.48
C TYR A 90 10.01 -0.43 6.16
N GLU A 91 11.07 -0.27 5.36
CA GLU A 91 12.45 -0.10 5.86
C GLU A 91 12.65 1.23 6.61
N ALA A 92 11.86 2.27 6.29
CA ALA A 92 11.78 3.52 7.06
C ALA A 92 11.01 3.39 8.40
N GLY A 93 10.48 2.21 8.71
CA GLY A 93 9.70 1.95 9.93
C GLY A 93 8.24 2.44 9.85
N VAL A 94 7.76 2.84 8.67
CA VAL A 94 6.35 3.18 8.46
C VAL A 94 5.54 1.89 8.41
N ARG A 95 4.40 1.87 9.11
CA ARG A 95 3.46 0.75 9.05
C ARG A 95 2.79 0.70 7.70
N VAL A 96 3.21 -0.26 6.91
CA VAL A 96 2.64 -0.64 5.60
C VAL A 96 2.55 -2.17 5.55
N PRO A 97 1.65 -2.77 4.76
CA PRO A 97 1.63 -4.21 4.58
C PRO A 97 2.99 -4.68 4.02
N LYS A 98 3.59 -5.70 4.61
CA LYS A 98 4.90 -6.17 4.16
C LYS A 98 4.78 -6.79 2.77
N VAL A 99 5.61 -6.34 1.83
CA VAL A 99 5.67 -6.92 0.48
C VAL A 99 6.55 -8.17 0.48
N TRP A 100 6.03 -9.21 -0.15
CA TRP A 100 6.63 -10.54 -0.18
C TRP A 100 7.26 -10.84 -1.54
N MET A 101 6.51 -10.57 -2.61
CA MET A 101 6.83 -11.04 -3.95
C MET A 101 6.22 -10.14 -5.02
N LEU A 102 6.97 -9.87 -6.09
CA LEU A 102 6.44 -9.31 -7.34
C LEU A 102 6.45 -10.42 -8.40
N ILE A 103 5.29 -10.73 -8.96
CA ILE A 103 5.11 -11.73 -10.02
C ILE A 103 4.78 -11.02 -11.33
N GLU A 104 5.59 -11.20 -12.37
CA GLU A 104 5.21 -10.84 -13.73
C GLU A 104 4.35 -11.94 -14.35
N GLY A 105 3.10 -11.64 -14.72
CA GLY A 105 2.22 -12.57 -15.41
C GLY A 105 2.45 -12.56 -16.93
N LYS A 106 2.51 -13.75 -17.54
CA LYS A 106 2.59 -13.94 -19.00
C LYS A 106 1.48 -14.84 -19.53
N GLU A 107 1.10 -14.64 -20.79
CA GLU A 107 0.43 -15.66 -21.59
C GLU A 107 1.43 -16.73 -22.06
N GLY A 108 0.94 -17.93 -22.37
CA GLY A 108 1.76 -19.04 -22.90
C GLY A 108 2.33 -18.82 -24.32
N ASN A 109 2.14 -17.64 -24.92
CA ASN A 109 2.85 -17.14 -26.10
C ASN A 109 4.08 -16.27 -25.72
N GLY A 110 4.33 -16.06 -24.42
CA GLY A 110 5.39 -15.22 -23.88
C GLY A 110 5.01 -13.74 -23.68
N GLN A 111 3.83 -13.30 -24.13
CA GLN A 111 3.38 -11.91 -24.02
C GLN A 111 3.13 -11.54 -22.55
N LYS A 112 3.70 -10.41 -22.11
CA LYS A 112 3.46 -9.86 -20.78
C LYS A 112 1.99 -9.45 -20.64
N THR A 113 1.40 -9.77 -19.50
CA THR A 113 0.02 -9.42 -19.15
C THR A 113 0.00 -8.39 -18.03
N GLN A 114 -0.11 -8.83 -16.77
CA GLN A 114 -0.22 -7.96 -15.61
C GLN A 114 0.73 -8.45 -14.52
N ASP A 115 1.32 -7.50 -13.80
CA ASP A 115 2.18 -7.78 -12.65
C ASP A 115 1.35 -7.78 -11.36
N PHE A 116 1.70 -8.66 -10.41
CA PHE A 116 1.02 -8.81 -9.13
C PHE A 116 1.99 -8.56 -7.99
N ILE A 117 1.62 -7.64 -7.09
CA ILE A 117 2.33 -7.36 -5.83
C ILE A 117 1.68 -8.21 -4.75
N ILE A 118 2.42 -9.19 -4.24
CA ILE A 118 1.98 -10.06 -3.14
C ILE A 118 2.47 -9.45 -1.83
N MET A 119 1.55 -9.26 -0.90
CA MET A 119 1.81 -8.61 0.39
C MET A 119 0.95 -9.22 1.51
N GLU A 120 1.25 -8.89 2.76
CA GLU A 120 0.40 -9.21 3.91
C GLU A 120 -1.02 -8.67 3.76
N THR A 121 -1.99 -9.38 4.37
CA THR A 121 -3.34 -8.83 4.59
C THR A 121 -3.38 -8.18 5.97
N ILE A 122 -3.74 -6.88 6.03
CA ILE A 122 -4.06 -6.24 7.31
C ILE A 122 -5.47 -6.69 7.73
N ASN A 123 -5.59 -7.29 8.91
CA ASN A 123 -6.88 -7.66 9.48
C ASN A 123 -7.56 -6.40 10.06
N GLY A 124 -8.39 -5.77 9.25
CA GLY A 124 -9.19 -4.60 9.61
C GLY A 124 -9.78 -3.92 8.38
N PRO A 125 -10.81 -3.08 8.54
CA PRO A 125 -11.34 -2.25 7.46
C PRO A 125 -10.36 -1.15 7.04
N ASN A 126 -10.60 -0.56 5.86
CA ASN A 126 -10.05 0.76 5.58
C ASN A 126 -10.79 1.83 6.41
N LEU A 127 -10.20 3.02 6.52
CA LEU A 127 -10.66 4.03 7.46
C LEU A 127 -11.98 4.70 7.03
N LYS A 128 -12.33 4.66 5.73
CA LYS A 128 -13.67 5.02 5.24
C LYS A 128 -14.71 3.98 5.66
N GLU A 129 -14.41 2.70 5.47
CA GLU A 129 -15.28 1.59 5.88
C GLU A 129 -15.52 1.57 7.39
N LEU A 130 -14.49 1.86 8.19
CA LEU A 130 -14.60 1.91 9.65
C LEU A 130 -15.56 3.01 10.13
N LEU A 131 -15.52 4.20 9.49
CA LEU A 131 -16.46 5.29 9.74
C LEU A 131 -17.90 4.86 9.38
N ASP A 132 -18.08 4.28 8.19
CA ASP A 132 -19.39 3.86 7.69
C ASP A 132 -20.02 2.74 8.54
N GLN A 133 -19.22 1.77 9.00
CA GLN A 133 -19.67 0.70 9.89
C GLN A 133 -20.15 1.26 11.24
N ARG A 134 -19.37 2.17 11.84
CA ARG A 134 -19.72 2.83 13.11
C ARG A 134 -21.04 3.61 12.98
N GLU A 135 -21.25 4.30 11.87
CA GLU A 135 -22.49 5.05 11.59
C GLU A 135 -23.70 4.12 11.44
N GLN A 136 -23.56 3.04 10.66
CA GLN A 136 -24.62 2.04 10.45
C GLN A 136 -25.00 1.31 11.74
N GLU A 137 -24.06 1.06 12.64
CA GLU A 137 -24.30 0.45 13.94
C GLU A 137 -24.78 1.44 15.02
N GLY A 138 -24.76 2.75 14.75
CA GLY A 138 -25.03 3.80 15.74
C GLY A 138 -24.00 3.85 16.89
N LYS A 139 -22.77 3.37 16.64
CA LYS A 139 -21.68 3.32 17.62
C LYS A 139 -20.70 4.46 17.41
N LYS A 140 -20.47 5.24 18.47
CA LYS A 140 -19.53 6.35 18.49
C LYS A 140 -18.09 5.84 18.66
N PHE A 141 -17.07 6.55 18.17
CA PHE A 141 -15.71 6.42 18.69
C PHE A 141 -15.63 7.00 20.11
N THR A 142 -14.82 6.39 20.97
CA THR A 142 -14.36 7.06 22.19
C THR A 142 -13.29 8.10 21.85
N GLU A 143 -13.06 9.04 22.77
CA GLU A 143 -11.95 10.00 22.64
C GLU A 143 -10.60 9.28 22.52
N GLU A 144 -10.40 8.20 23.27
CA GLU A 144 -9.17 7.39 23.25
C GLU A 144 -8.97 6.70 21.89
N GLU A 145 -10.03 6.13 21.30
CA GLU A 145 -9.97 5.53 19.97
C GLU A 145 -9.62 6.56 18.89
N TYR A 146 -10.27 7.73 18.93
CA TYR A 146 -10.04 8.82 17.98
C TYR A 146 -8.61 9.37 18.07
N GLN A 147 -8.12 9.67 19.28
CA GLN A 147 -6.76 10.17 19.46
C GLN A 147 -5.73 9.12 19.02
N LYS A 148 -5.93 7.84 19.36
CA LYS A 148 -5.03 6.75 18.96
C LYS A 148 -4.92 6.59 17.43
N ILE A 149 -6.05 6.68 16.71
CA ILE A 149 -6.04 6.67 15.24
C ILE A 149 -5.36 7.94 14.70
N LYS A 150 -5.74 9.12 15.19
CA LYS A 150 -5.21 10.41 14.73
C LYS A 150 -3.69 10.51 14.89
N ASP A 151 -3.19 10.17 16.08
CA ASP A 151 -1.76 10.14 16.38
C ASP A 151 -1.04 9.06 15.57
N GLY A 152 -1.68 7.90 15.37
CA GLY A 152 -1.18 6.83 14.50
C GLY A 152 -0.98 7.28 13.04
N ILE A 153 -1.95 7.98 12.45
CA ILE A 153 -1.86 8.58 11.11
C ILE A 153 -0.72 9.58 11.07
N LYS A 154 -0.68 10.54 12.02
CA LYS A 154 0.37 11.55 12.06
C LYS A 154 1.75 10.91 12.15
N GLN A 155 1.92 9.92 13.03
CA GLN A 155 3.19 9.21 13.20
C GLN A 155 3.65 8.52 11.91
N GLN A 156 2.75 7.87 11.16
CA GLN A 156 3.14 7.20 9.91
C GLN A 156 3.57 8.20 8.82
N ILE A 157 2.87 9.35 8.72
CA ILE A 157 3.20 10.43 7.79
C ILE A 157 4.54 11.07 8.20
N ASP A 158 4.73 11.40 9.47
CA ASP A 158 5.97 11.98 10.01
C ASP A 158 7.18 11.07 9.71
N LEU A 159 7.06 9.76 9.91
CA LEU A 159 8.12 8.78 9.62
C LEU A 159 8.44 8.72 8.13
N ALA A 160 7.42 8.67 7.25
CA ALA A 160 7.62 8.68 5.81
C ALA A 160 8.36 9.95 5.35
N HIS A 161 7.89 11.12 5.79
CA HIS A 161 8.48 12.41 5.42
C HIS A 161 9.91 12.57 5.92
N GLN A 162 10.23 12.07 7.13
CA GLN A 162 11.60 12.05 7.65
C GLN A 162 12.55 11.18 6.82
N ALA A 163 12.04 10.10 6.21
CA ALA A 163 12.78 9.27 5.25
C ALA A 163 12.81 9.86 3.82
N GLY A 164 12.18 11.01 3.58
CA GLY A 164 12.04 11.61 2.25
C GLY A 164 11.04 10.89 1.34
N LEU A 165 10.13 10.10 1.90
CA LEU A 165 9.09 9.35 1.21
C LEU A 165 7.76 10.11 1.29
N TYR A 166 7.06 10.25 0.16
CA TYR A 166 5.82 11.02 0.05
C TYR A 166 4.76 10.20 -0.66
N HIS A 167 3.56 10.13 -0.09
CA HIS A 167 2.53 9.19 -0.56
C HIS A 167 1.71 9.79 -1.71
N ARG A 168 1.48 11.11 -1.68
CA ARG A 168 0.82 11.92 -2.74
C ARG A 168 -0.64 11.57 -3.05
N ASP A 169 -1.18 10.46 -2.53
CA ASP A 169 -2.58 10.04 -2.64
C ASP A 169 -3.15 9.51 -1.30
N LEU A 170 -2.90 10.25 -0.21
CA LEU A 170 -3.50 9.93 1.08
C LEU A 170 -4.98 10.34 1.12
N HIS A 171 -5.87 9.35 1.23
CA HIS A 171 -7.29 9.50 1.54
C HIS A 171 -7.79 8.36 2.45
N LEU A 172 -9.03 8.46 2.94
CA LEU A 172 -9.62 7.53 3.93
C LEU A 172 -9.61 6.06 3.50
N GLU A 173 -9.68 5.77 2.20
CA GLU A 173 -9.64 4.38 1.71
C GLU A 173 -8.20 3.83 1.65
N ASN A 174 -7.18 4.71 1.63
CA ASN A 174 -5.76 4.36 1.55
C ASN A 174 -5.10 4.26 2.95
N ILE A 175 -5.90 4.23 4.00
CA ILE A 175 -5.47 3.92 5.37
C ILE A 175 -6.27 2.75 5.90
N MET A 176 -5.59 1.70 6.39
CA MET A 176 -6.20 0.59 7.10
C MET A 176 -6.00 0.73 8.61
N VAL A 177 -6.96 0.25 9.39
CA VAL A 177 -6.91 0.24 10.86
C VAL A 177 -7.25 -1.15 11.35
N ASN A 178 -6.31 -1.78 12.06
CA ASN A 178 -6.53 -3.13 12.61
C ASN A 178 -7.34 -3.11 13.93
N ASP A 179 -7.68 -4.29 14.44
CA ASP A 179 -8.44 -4.46 15.71
C ASP A 179 -7.79 -3.78 16.93
N GLU A 180 -6.47 -3.56 16.90
CA GLU A 180 -5.73 -2.86 17.96
C GLU A 180 -5.66 -1.34 17.74
N LEU A 181 -6.35 -0.82 16.73
CA LEU A 181 -6.30 0.57 16.25
C LEU A 181 -4.90 1.02 15.78
N ASN A 182 -4.08 0.08 15.31
CA ASN A 182 -2.83 0.40 14.62
C ASN A 182 -3.13 0.78 13.17
N VAL A 183 -2.66 1.96 12.79
CA VAL A 183 -2.79 2.56 11.46
C VAL A 183 -1.72 1.99 10.52
N TYR A 184 -2.14 1.64 9.29
CA TYR A 184 -1.29 1.21 8.19
C TYR A 184 -1.60 2.04 6.93
N LEU A 185 -0.57 2.53 6.23
CA LEU A 185 -0.73 3.16 4.92
C LEU A 185 -0.74 2.09 3.83
N ILE A 186 -1.62 2.24 2.85
CA ILE A 186 -1.72 1.35 1.67
C ILE A 186 -1.78 2.18 0.38
N ASP A 187 -1.64 1.49 -0.75
CA ASP A 187 -1.67 2.04 -2.12
C ASP A 187 -0.54 3.04 -2.44
N PHE A 188 0.58 2.55 -2.97
CA PHE A 188 1.75 3.37 -3.31
C PHE A 188 1.82 3.66 -4.82
N GLY A 189 0.70 3.48 -5.54
CA GLY A 189 0.59 3.67 -6.99
C GLY A 189 1.01 5.08 -7.43
N ASP A 190 0.78 6.08 -6.58
CA ASP A 190 1.17 7.47 -6.81
C ASP A 190 2.29 7.97 -5.89
N ALA A 191 2.88 7.14 -5.02
CA ALA A 191 3.94 7.57 -4.09
C ALA A 191 5.26 7.95 -4.79
N THR A 192 6.17 8.63 -4.07
CA THR A 192 7.52 8.98 -4.55
C THR A 192 8.54 9.03 -3.40
N SER A 193 9.82 9.10 -3.77
CA SER A 193 10.98 9.12 -2.87
C SER A 193 11.93 10.23 -3.32
N ALA A 194 12.24 11.20 -2.45
CA ALA A 194 13.09 12.36 -2.77
C ALA A 194 14.56 12.01 -3.00
N LEU A 195 14.94 10.76 -2.75
CA LEU A 195 16.23 10.20 -3.11
C LEU A 195 16.32 9.84 -4.61
N ALA A 196 15.18 9.68 -5.30
CA ALA A 196 15.12 9.40 -6.73
C ALA A 196 14.97 10.69 -7.54
N SER A 197 16.03 11.13 -8.21
CA SER A 197 16.03 12.36 -9.01
C SER A 197 15.13 12.26 -10.27
N SER A 198 13.90 12.75 -10.19
CA SER A 198 13.02 13.01 -11.34
C SER A 198 12.79 14.52 -11.55
N GLU A 199 12.36 14.91 -12.75
CA GLU A 199 12.05 16.31 -13.08
C GLU A 199 10.82 16.84 -12.31
N ASP A 200 9.94 15.95 -11.81
CA ASP A 200 8.81 16.30 -10.93
C ASP A 200 9.27 16.99 -9.63
N PHE A 201 10.52 16.80 -9.20
CA PHE A 201 11.09 17.48 -8.03
C PHE A 201 11.32 18.98 -8.23
N GLU A 202 11.39 19.48 -9.47
CA GLU A 202 11.53 20.93 -9.70
C GLU A 202 10.26 21.71 -9.35
N ILE A 203 9.10 21.05 -9.37
CA ILE A 203 7.79 21.67 -9.09
C ILE A 203 7.64 21.96 -7.57
N TYR A 204 8.44 21.31 -6.70
CA TYR A 204 8.23 21.27 -5.25
C TYR A 204 9.53 21.42 -4.42
N ARG A 205 10.30 22.52 -4.56
CA ARG A 205 11.50 22.82 -3.74
C ARG A 205 11.43 24.16 -2.95
N THR A 206 11.87 24.17 -1.67
CA THR A 206 12.19 25.39 -0.86
C THR A 206 13.24 26.19 -1.60
N ASP A 207 14.32 25.49 -1.97
CA ASP A 207 15.62 26.10 -2.19
C ASP A 207 15.71 26.75 -3.59
N THR A 208 14.58 26.84 -4.28
CA THR A 208 14.42 27.45 -5.60
C THR A 208 13.98 28.90 -5.46
N ILE A 209 14.86 29.83 -5.86
CA ILE A 209 14.49 31.24 -6.01
C ILE A 209 13.65 31.41 -7.28
N ARG A 210 12.33 31.57 -7.14
CA ARG A 210 11.42 31.86 -8.28
C ARG A 210 11.14 33.35 -8.35
N LYS A 211 11.58 34.01 -9.44
CA LYS A 211 11.48 35.48 -9.64
C LYS A 211 12.07 36.30 -8.47
N GLY A 212 13.19 35.86 -7.90
CA GLY A 212 13.89 36.60 -6.84
C GLY A 212 13.32 36.46 -5.43
N LYS A 213 12.36 35.55 -5.20
CA LYS A 213 11.83 35.24 -3.85
C LYS A 213 12.19 33.80 -3.44
N PRO A 214 12.55 33.55 -2.16
CA PRO A 214 12.57 32.20 -1.61
C PRO A 214 11.17 31.59 -1.68
N VAL A 215 11.10 30.30 -2.01
CA VAL A 215 9.88 29.49 -1.91
C VAL A 215 10.00 28.62 -0.66
N GLN A 216 8.90 28.07 -0.15
CA GLN A 216 8.96 27.09 0.94
C GLN A 216 8.50 25.73 0.43
N LEU A 217 9.33 24.71 0.67
CA LEU A 217 9.03 23.30 0.41
C LEU A 217 7.93 22.90 1.38
N VAL A 218 6.73 22.83 0.85
CA VAL A 218 5.53 22.30 1.50
C VAL A 218 4.97 21.34 0.47
N PHE A 219 4.85 20.06 0.81
CA PHE A 219 4.15 19.08 -0.01
C PHE A 219 2.67 19.11 0.38
N PRO A 220 1.80 19.91 -0.29
CA PRO A 220 0.57 20.41 0.35
C PRO A 220 -0.56 19.39 0.39
N LYS A 221 -0.33 18.18 -0.11
CA LYS A 221 -1.30 17.06 -0.09
C LYS A 221 -1.21 16.23 1.18
N ASP A 222 -0.01 15.97 1.67
CA ASP A 222 0.19 15.15 2.87
C ASP A 222 0.02 16.01 4.15
N GLU A 223 0.35 17.31 4.08
CA GLU A 223 0.05 18.31 5.14
C GLU A 223 -1.41 18.78 5.14
N ASN A 224 -2.33 17.82 5.21
CA ASN A 224 -3.72 18.06 5.59
C ASN A 224 -4.26 16.77 6.22
N ILE A 225 -3.76 16.39 7.41
CA ILE A 225 -3.88 15.06 8.08
C ILE A 225 -5.29 14.49 7.94
N LEU A 226 -5.53 13.77 6.85
CA LEU A 226 -6.82 13.44 6.26
C LEU A 226 -7.98 14.42 6.59
N GLY A 227 -7.71 15.73 6.43
CA GLY A 227 -8.64 16.84 6.69
C GLY A 227 -8.92 17.10 8.17
N GLU A 228 -7.89 17.29 9.01
CA GLU A 228 -7.97 17.18 10.49
C GLU A 228 -8.75 15.92 10.94
N PHE A 229 -8.54 14.85 10.19
CA PHE A 229 -9.18 13.54 10.23
C PHE A 229 -10.72 13.58 10.19
N THR A 230 -11.23 14.14 9.09
CA THR A 230 -12.63 14.55 8.84
C THR A 230 -13.14 15.73 9.68
N ARG A 231 -12.30 16.17 10.63
CA ARG A 231 -12.05 17.53 11.14
C ARG A 231 -11.71 17.60 12.64
N GLU A 232 -12.14 16.75 13.59
CA GLU A 232 -13.49 16.28 13.92
C GLU A 232 -14.08 15.02 13.24
N VAL A 233 -14.65 14.11 14.03
CA VAL A 233 -15.72 13.22 13.51
C VAL A 233 -17.08 13.97 13.65
N ASN A 234 -17.08 15.17 13.05
CA ASN A 234 -17.96 16.35 13.22
C ASN A 234 -18.41 16.69 14.66
N GLU A 235 -17.62 17.56 15.30
CA GLU A 235 -17.56 18.28 16.61
C GLU A 235 -18.15 17.62 17.87
N ARG A 236 -18.81 16.48 17.74
CA ARG A 236 -20.00 16.17 18.56
C ARG A 236 -20.15 14.67 18.82
N LYS A 237 -19.20 14.13 19.58
CA LYS A 237 -19.29 12.75 20.08
C LYS A 237 -19.17 11.73 18.94
N LEU A 238 -18.34 12.02 17.95
CA LEU A 238 -17.50 11.10 17.19
C LEU A 238 -18.09 9.78 16.63
N VAL A 239 -19.39 9.70 16.33
CA VAL A 239 -20.11 9.12 15.16
C VAL A 239 -21.59 9.30 15.51
#